data_AF-A0A954A9R5-F1
#
_entry.id   AF-A0A954A9R5-F1
#
_cell.length_a   1.000
_cell.length_b   1.000
_cell.length_c   1.000
_cell.angle_alpha   90.00
_cell.angle_beta   90.00
_cell.angle_gamma   90.00
#
_symmetry.space_group_name_H-M   'P 1'
#
loop_
_entity.id
_entity.type
_entity.pdbx_description
1 polymer ?
#
loop_
_entity_poly.entity_id
_entity_poly.type
_entity_poly.pdbx_seq_one_letter_code
_entity_poly.pdbx_strand_id
1 'polypeptide(L)'
;MVELDGWPDFEKGSCEAEVRGLKQLAQEFDTEIWLSAHMSRSDDCDGRGVPGGIVAVEDALSVIIGLEPEADHVNLRFIKTPGAPPSVHLEFDPKSMLIRWR
;
A
#
# COMPACT_ATOMS: atom_id res chain seq x y z
N MET A 1 4.89 8.93 -13.35
CA MET A 1 4.02 8.24 -12.39
C MET A 1 3.06 7.36 -13.15
N VAL A 2 3.06 6.06 -12.85
CA VAL A 2 2.13 5.06 -13.36
C VAL A 2 1.34 4.52 -12.18
N GLU A 3 0.05 4.30 -12.35
CA GLU A 3 -0.83 3.71 -11.33
C GLU A 3 -1.47 2.44 -11.90
N LEU A 4 -1.40 1.35 -11.14
CA LEU A 4 -2.15 0.13 -11.38
C LEU A 4 -3.19 0.00 -10.28
N ASP A 5 -4.44 0.30 -10.64
CA ASP A 5 -5.57 0.25 -9.71
C ASP A 5 -6.16 -1.17 -9.62
N GLY A 6 -6.42 -1.62 -8.40
CA GLY A 6 -7.01 -2.93 -8.10
C GLY A 6 -6.09 -4.12 -8.41
N TRP A 7 -4.79 -3.89 -8.54
CA TRP A 7 -3.79 -4.93 -8.78
C TRP A 7 -2.56 -4.73 -7.88
N PRO A 8 -2.00 -5.81 -7.31
CA PRO A 8 -2.36 -7.22 -7.51
C PRO A 8 -3.57 -7.68 -6.71
N ASP A 9 -4.26 -8.67 -7.26
CA ASP A 9 -5.27 -9.44 -6.54
C ASP A 9 -4.57 -10.65 -5.89
N PHE A 10 -4.25 -10.51 -4.61
CA PHE A 10 -3.49 -11.50 -3.85
C PHE A 10 -4.27 -12.80 -3.60
N GLU A 11 -5.60 -12.82 -3.81
CA GLU A 11 -6.41 -14.04 -3.72
C GLU A 11 -6.29 -14.92 -4.97
N LYS A 12 -5.97 -14.32 -6.13
CA LYS A 12 -5.98 -15.01 -7.43
C LYS A 12 -4.68 -15.72 -7.81
N GLY A 13 -3.62 -15.55 -7.03
CA GLY A 13 -2.34 -16.24 -7.26
C GLY A 13 -1.12 -15.39 -6.89
N SER A 14 0.07 -15.97 -7.11
CA SER A 14 1.32 -15.23 -6.92
C SER A 14 1.50 -14.17 -8.01
N CYS A 15 1.94 -12.98 -7.60
CA CYS A 15 2.30 -11.85 -8.47
C CYS A 15 3.77 -11.45 -8.32
N GLU A 16 4.60 -12.34 -7.74
CA GLU A 16 5.95 -11.98 -7.34
C GLU A 16 6.84 -11.56 -8.52
N ALA A 17 6.79 -12.31 -9.62
CA ALA A 17 7.58 -12.00 -10.81
C ALA A 17 7.18 -10.65 -11.42
N GLU A 18 5.88 -10.37 -11.46
CA GLU A 18 5.31 -9.14 -11.98
C GLU A 18 5.69 -7.94 -11.12
N VAL A 19 5.54 -8.03 -9.80
CA VAL A 19 5.91 -6.93 -8.88
C VAL A 19 7.41 -6.65 -8.96
N ARG A 20 8.26 -7.68 -9.05
CA ARG A 20 9.71 -7.50 -9.24
C ARG A 20 10.04 -6.88 -10.59
N GLY A 21 9.34 -7.29 -11.65
CA GLY A 21 9.46 -6.67 -12.97
C GLY A 21 9.07 -5.19 -12.96
N LEU A 22 7.97 -4.84 -12.30
CA LEU A 22 7.56 -3.44 -12.11
C LEU A 22 8.60 -2.64 -11.32
N LYS A 23 9.20 -3.22 -10.27
CA LYS A 23 10.29 -2.57 -9.53
C LYS A 23 11.49 -2.27 -10.43
N GLN A 24 11.86 -3.20 -11.30
CA GLN A 24 12.94 -3.00 -12.28
C GLN A 24 12.59 -1.91 -13.29
N LEU A 25 11.37 -1.92 -13.83
CA LEU A 25 10.90 -0.89 -14.77
C LEU A 25 10.88 0.50 -14.11
N ALA A 26 10.41 0.60 -12.87
CA ALA A 26 10.42 1.85 -12.11
C ALA A 26 11.85 2.43 -12.00
N GLN A 27 12.85 1.57 -11.78
CA GLN A 27 14.25 1.97 -11.70
C GLN A 27 14.85 2.33 -13.06
N GLU A 28 14.56 1.55 -14.10
CA GLU A 28 15.08 1.77 -15.45
C GLU A 28 14.59 3.09 -16.05
N PHE A 29 13.32 3.42 -15.81
CA PHE A 29 12.69 4.63 -16.35
C PHE A 29 12.69 5.81 -15.38
N ASP A 30 13.32 5.69 -14.21
CA ASP A 30 13.32 6.71 -13.15
C ASP A 30 11.91 7.26 -12.87
N THR A 31 10.94 6.35 -12.69
CA THR A 31 9.53 6.69 -12.48
C THR A 31 8.97 6.01 -11.24
N GLU A 32 7.96 6.65 -10.66
CA GLU A 32 7.13 6.04 -9.63
C GLU A 32 6.06 5.15 -10.26
N ILE A 33 5.88 3.96 -9.67
CA ILE A 33 4.79 3.03 -9.96
C ILE A 33 4.05 2.77 -8.66
N TRP A 34 2.76 3.11 -8.65
CA TRP A 34 1.86 2.93 -7.52
C TRP A 34 0.91 1.77 -7.81
N LEU A 35 0.69 0.93 -6.79
CA LEU A 35 -0.19 -0.24 -6.84
C LEU A 35 -1.27 -0.05 -5.77
N SER A 36 -2.53 -0.20 -6.14
CA SER A 36 -3.62 -0.30 -5.16
C SER A 36 -4.13 -1.75 -5.15
N ALA A 37 -4.31 -2.30 -3.95
CA ALA A 37 -4.79 -3.67 -3.78
C ALA A 37 -5.75 -3.73 -2.60
N HIS A 38 -6.74 -4.61 -2.70
CA HIS A 38 -7.69 -4.87 -1.62
C HIS A 38 -7.24 -6.08 -0.80
N MET A 39 -7.46 -6.00 0.51
CA MET A 39 -7.27 -7.08 1.46
C MET A 39 -8.60 -7.34 2.17
N SER A 40 -8.85 -8.59 2.53
CA SER A 40 -9.99 -8.90 3.40
C SER A 40 -9.70 -8.42 4.81
N ARG A 41 -10.75 -7.97 5.53
CA ARG A 41 -10.64 -7.65 6.96
C ARG A 41 -10.28 -8.87 7.82
N SER A 42 -10.47 -10.07 7.30
CA SER A 42 -10.12 -11.32 7.96
C SER A 42 -8.67 -11.76 7.72
N ASP A 43 -7.91 -11.03 6.89
CA ASP A 43 -6.53 -11.42 6.57
C ASP A 43 -5.61 -11.14 7.76
N ASP A 44 -4.84 -12.16 8.14
CA ASP A 44 -3.84 -12.02 9.19
C ASP A 44 -2.72 -11.07 8.76
N CYS A 45 -2.38 -10.15 9.65
CA CYS A 45 -1.24 -9.24 9.51
C CYS A 45 -0.13 -9.61 10.49
N ASP A 46 1.12 -9.32 10.12
CA ASP A 46 2.25 -9.45 11.04
C ASP A 46 2.23 -8.35 12.14
N GLY A 47 3.19 -8.39 13.06
CA GLY A 47 3.29 -7.40 14.15
C GLY A 47 3.53 -5.95 13.70
N ARG A 48 3.82 -5.71 12.41
CA ARG A 48 3.98 -4.38 11.81
C ARG A 48 2.72 -3.94 11.06
N GLY A 49 1.78 -4.85 10.82
CA GLY A 49 0.56 -4.62 10.03
C GLY A 49 0.70 -4.98 8.55
N VAL A 50 1.73 -5.75 8.17
CA VAL A 50 1.91 -6.26 6.79
C VAL A 50 0.96 -7.46 6.59
N PRO A 51 0.01 -7.42 5.64
CA PRO A 51 -0.85 -8.57 5.35
C PRO A 51 -0.07 -9.77 4.84
N GLY A 52 -0.48 -10.99 5.22
CA GLY A 52 0.19 -12.23 4.80
C GLY A 52 0.36 -12.36 3.28
N GLY A 53 -0.63 -11.91 2.49
CA GLY A 53 -0.59 -11.94 1.03
C GLY A 53 0.54 -11.13 0.39
N ILE A 54 1.08 -10.12 1.08
CA ILE A 54 2.12 -9.24 0.52
C ILE A 54 3.54 -9.60 0.97
N VAL A 55 3.68 -10.51 1.95
CA VAL A 55 4.99 -10.86 2.55
C VAL A 55 5.99 -11.33 1.48
N ALA A 56 5.53 -12.10 0.48
CA ALA A 56 6.38 -12.62 -0.59
C ALA A 56 6.99 -11.52 -1.50
N VAL A 57 6.37 -10.34 -1.53
CA VAL A 57 6.80 -9.21 -2.37
C VAL A 57 7.19 -7.98 -1.56
N GLU A 58 7.16 -8.06 -0.23
CA GLU A 58 7.40 -6.94 0.68
C GLU A 58 8.75 -6.27 0.39
N ASP A 59 9.78 -7.05 0.08
CA ASP A 59 11.13 -6.57 -0.21
C ASP A 59 11.21 -5.71 -1.48
N ALA A 60 10.39 -6.02 -2.49
CA ALA A 60 10.30 -5.26 -3.74
C ALA A 60 9.54 -3.93 -3.58
N LEU A 61 8.66 -3.83 -2.58
CA LEU A 61 7.88 -2.63 -2.29
C LEU A 61 8.72 -1.62 -1.50
N SER A 62 8.85 -0.40 -2.01
CA SER A 62 9.64 0.66 -1.35
C SER A 62 8.86 1.37 -0.25
N VAL A 63 7.55 1.51 -0.44
CA VAL A 63 6.60 2.12 0.50
C VAL A 63 5.36 1.20 0.56
N ILE A 64 4.79 1.04 1.74
CA ILE A 64 3.51 0.34 1.96
C ILE A 64 2.65 1.27 2.82
N ILE A 65 1.47 1.61 2.30
CA ILE A 65 0.47 2.44 2.96
C ILE A 65 -0.78 1.60 3.17
N GLY A 66 -1.21 1.45 4.41
CA GLY A 66 -2.50 0.88 4.78
C GLY A 66 -3.58 1.96 4.79
N LEU A 67 -4.71 1.68 4.14
CA LEU A 67 -5.91 2.51 4.19
C LEU A 67 -7.02 1.71 4.87
N GLU A 68 -7.39 2.12 6.07
CA GLU A 68 -8.36 1.41 6.92
C GLU A 68 -9.63 2.26 7.04
N PRO A 69 -10.75 1.86 6.40
CA PRO A 69 -11.98 2.63 6.44
C PRO A 69 -12.67 2.50 7.80
N GLU A 70 -12.90 3.64 8.43
CA GLU A 70 -13.65 3.83 9.67
C GLU A 70 -15.05 4.38 9.38
N ALA A 71 -15.87 4.58 10.42
CA ALA A 71 -17.26 5.00 10.26
C ALA A 71 -17.43 6.39 9.60
N ASP A 72 -16.50 7.32 9.84
CA ASP A 72 -16.57 8.71 9.40
C ASP A 72 -15.33 9.22 8.64
N HIS A 73 -14.27 8.40 8.55
CA HIS A 73 -13.01 8.74 7.88
C HIS A 73 -12.31 7.48 7.34
N VAL A 74 -11.22 7.65 6.60
CA VAL A 74 -10.27 6.56 6.28
C VAL A 74 -8.95 6.87 6.94
N ASN A 75 -8.48 5.96 7.80
CA ASN A 75 -7.19 6.07 8.47
C ASN A 75 -6.07 5.66 7.49
N LEU A 76 -5.04 6.49 7.36
CA LEU A 76 -3.87 6.23 6.54
C LEU A 76 -2.66 5.97 7.43
N ARG A 77 -2.05 4.77 7.28
CA ARG A 77 -0.89 4.32 8.05
C ARG A 77 0.26 3.92 7.14
N PHE A 78 1.45 4.48 7.38
CA PHE A 78 2.68 3.99 6.75
C PHE A 78 3.14 2.71 7.46
N ILE A 79 3.01 1.57 6.78
CA ILE A 79 3.47 0.26 7.27
C ILE A 79 4.96 0.08 6.95
N LYS A 80 5.39 0.54 5.77
CA LYS A 80 6.79 0.56 5.33
C LYS A 80 7.07 1.89 4.65
N THR A 81 8.15 2.54 5.01
CA THR A 81 8.65 3.74 4.33
C THR A 81 10.17 3.82 4.46
N PRO A 82 10.89 4.40 3.48
CA PRO A 82 12.29 4.79 3.68
C PRO A 82 12.37 5.88 4.76
N GLY A 83 13.22 5.69 5.77
CA GLY A 83 13.39 6.64 6.88
C GLY A 83 12.41 6.46 8.04
N ALA A 84 12.43 7.39 9.00
CA ALA A 84 11.45 7.39 10.09
C ALA A 84 10.13 7.97 9.58
N PRO A 85 9.01 7.22 9.58
CA PRO A 85 7.72 7.83 9.30
C PRO A 85 7.49 8.90 10.37
N PRO A 86 7.14 10.14 10.00
CA PRO A 86 6.62 11.05 11.00
C PRO A 86 5.33 10.39 11.55
N SER A 87 5.05 10.56 12.85
CA SER A 87 3.81 10.08 13.46
C SER A 87 2.64 10.88 12.90
N VAL A 88 2.21 10.49 11.70
CA VAL A 88 1.33 11.23 10.82
C VAL A 88 0.00 10.51 10.82
N HIS A 89 -0.96 11.09 11.53
CA HIS A 89 -2.35 10.63 11.52
C HIS A 89 -3.06 11.43 10.44
N LEU A 90 -3.26 10.80 9.28
CA LEU A 90 -3.98 11.38 8.15
C LEU A 90 -5.33 10.70 8.01
N GLU A 91 -6.34 11.52 7.77
CA GLU A 91 -7.70 11.08 7.56
C GLU A 91 -8.21 11.61 6.22
N PHE A 92 -8.78 10.72 5.41
CA PHE A 92 -9.58 11.15 4.26
C PHE A 92 -10.98 11.52 4.73
N ASP A 93 -11.38 12.79 4.60
CA ASP A 93 -12.76 13.24 4.84
C ASP A 93 -13.57 13.11 3.55
N PRO A 94 -14.49 12.12 3.45
CA PRO A 94 -15.26 11.88 2.23
C PRO A 94 -16.24 13.00 1.89
N LYS A 95 -16.58 13.89 2.82
CA LYS A 95 -17.44 15.06 2.55
C LYS A 95 -16.68 16.14 1.79
N SER A 96 -15.39 16.31 2.12
CA SER A 96 -14.55 17.32 1.47
C SER A 96 -13.67 16.76 0.35
N MET A 97 -13.53 15.43 0.27
CA MET A 97 -12.60 14.74 -0.64
C MET A 97 -11.14 15.17 -0.42
N LEU A 98 -10.78 15.57 0.80
CA LEU A 98 -9.45 16.05 1.17
C LEU A 98 -8.85 15.20 2.29
N ILE A 99 -7.53 15.09 2.27
CA ILE A 99 -6.75 14.53 3.37
C ILE A 99 -6.55 15.61 4.43
N ARG A 100 -6.77 15.26 5.70
CA ARG A 100 -6.58 16.15 6.85
C ARG A 100 -5.56 15.57 7.82
N TRP A 101 -4.80 16.46 8.44
CA TRP A 101 -3.94 16.18 9.58
C TRP A 101 -4.79 16.09 10.86
N ARG A 102 -4.52 15.10 11.70
CA ARG A 102 -5.09 15.00 13.04
C ARG A 102 -4.04 15.27 14.11
#